data_AF-A0A645B6S0-F1
#
_entry.id   AF-A0A645B6S0-F1
#
_cell.length_a   1.000
_cell.length_b   1.000
_cell.length_c   1.000
_cell.angle_alpha   90.00
_cell.angle_beta   90.00
_cell.angle_gamma   90.00
#
_symmetry.space_group_name_H-M   'P 1'
#
loop_
_entity.id
_entity.type
_entity.pdbx_description
1 polymer ?
#
loop_
_entity_poly.entity_id
_entity_poly.type
_entity_poly.pdbx_seq_one_letter_code
_entity_poly.pdbx_strand_id
1 'polypeptide(L)'
;MKKIIVLILLMIICFNPKNAYSSSIYPNFEEVTTQQELYKGSLLSFLYPYISRTVEKYYGYPKQYDLYDAKIISIKKTYEKFEYEIIVQVETFTDAHNPPMGIETITVLTSPMGTKVTNFNHISK
;
A
#
# COMPACT_ATOMS: atom_id res chain seq x y z
N MET A 1 -38.23 -49.98 -2.53
CA MET A 1 -37.23 -49.83 -1.44
C MET A 1 -35.95 -49.11 -1.90
N LYS A 2 -35.19 -49.62 -2.89
CA LYS A 2 -33.96 -48.95 -3.39
C LYS A 2 -34.16 -47.49 -3.87
N LYS A 3 -35.27 -47.18 -4.54
CA LYS A 3 -35.58 -45.81 -5.02
C LYS A 3 -35.89 -44.82 -3.89
N ILE A 4 -36.46 -45.30 -2.77
CA ILE A 4 -36.75 -44.47 -1.58
C ILE A 4 -35.45 -44.17 -0.82
N ILE A 5 -34.53 -45.15 -0.76
CA ILE A 5 -33.21 -44.98 -0.13
C ILE A 5 -32.36 -43.94 -0.89
N VAL A 6 -32.41 -43.94 -2.22
CA VAL A 6 -31.71 -42.94 -3.06
C VAL A 6 -32.25 -41.52 -2.85
N LEU A 7 -33.56 -41.37 -2.65
CA LEU A 7 -34.18 -40.07 -2.41
C LEU A 7 -33.78 -39.48 -1.05
N ILE A 8 -33.67 -40.34 -0.02
CA ILE A 8 -33.25 -39.93 1.33
C ILE A 8 -31.77 -39.54 1.36
N LEU A 9 -30.91 -40.23 0.59
CA LEU A 9 -29.48 -39.91 0.51
C LEU A 9 -29.21 -38.57 -0.19
N LEU A 10 -30.00 -38.22 -1.22
CA LEU A 10 -29.92 -36.94 -1.92
C LEU A 10 -30.35 -35.74 -1.05
N MET A 11 -31.28 -35.96 -0.11
CA MET A 11 -31.80 -34.90 0.75
C MET A 11 -30.80 -34.46 1.83
N ILE A 12 -29.89 -35.35 2.23
CA ILE A 12 -28.86 -35.08 3.25
C ILE A 12 -27.72 -34.18 2.70
N ILE A 13 -27.46 -34.23 1.39
CA ILE A 13 -26.41 -33.42 0.73
C ILE A 13 -26.79 -31.92 0.66
N CYS A 14 -28.08 -31.59 0.72
CA CYS A 14 -28.58 -30.22 0.70
C CYS A 14 -28.60 -29.54 2.09
N PHE A 15 -28.39 -30.27 3.18
CA PHE A 15 -28.26 -29.73 4.53
C PHE A 15 -26.78 -29.66 4.96
N ASN A 16 -25.96 -28.97 4.18
CA ASN A 16 -24.72 -28.42 4.71
C ASN A 16 -25.06 -27.06 5.31
N PRO A 17 -25.14 -26.88 6.64
CA PRO A 17 -25.17 -25.54 7.19
C PRO A 17 -23.82 -24.92 6.83
N LYS A 18 -23.79 -24.05 5.82
CA LYS A 18 -22.75 -23.02 5.79
C LYS A 18 -22.87 -22.32 7.12
N ASN A 19 -21.82 -22.35 7.94
CA ASN A 19 -21.78 -21.72 9.25
C ASN A 19 -22.19 -20.25 9.11
N ALA A 20 -23.48 -19.98 9.28
CA ALA A 20 -23.98 -18.66 9.55
C ALA A 20 -23.70 -18.45 11.04
N TYR A 21 -22.46 -18.03 11.33
CA TYR A 21 -22.17 -17.33 12.57
C TYR A 21 -23.03 -16.06 12.55
N SER A 22 -24.22 -16.15 13.14
CA SER A 22 -24.95 -14.99 13.59
C SER A 22 -24.24 -14.47 14.84
N SER A 23 -23.34 -13.51 14.66
CA SER A 23 -22.94 -12.60 15.72
C SER A 23 -23.79 -11.34 15.59
N SER A 24 -24.79 -11.20 16.45
CA SER A 24 -25.50 -9.94 16.64
C SER A 24 -24.60 -8.98 17.43
N ILE A 25 -23.62 -8.33 16.78
CA ILE A 25 -22.87 -7.20 17.32
C ILE A 25 -22.53 -6.30 16.14
N TYR A 26 -22.83 -5.00 16.26
CA TYR A 26 -22.48 -3.94 15.30
C TYR A 26 -21.13 -4.24 14.62
N PRO A 27 -21.03 -4.22 13.28
CA PRO A 27 -19.76 -4.43 12.64
C PRO A 27 -18.90 -3.21 12.96
N ASN A 28 -18.07 -3.35 13.99
CA ASN A 28 -16.80 -2.65 13.99
C ASN A 28 -16.09 -3.24 12.77
N PHE A 29 -16.14 -2.53 11.66
CA PHE A 29 -15.40 -2.88 10.46
C PHE A 29 -13.94 -2.57 10.81
N GLU A 30 -13.31 -3.44 11.61
CA GLU A 30 -11.86 -3.51 11.63
C GLU A 30 -11.47 -3.89 10.22
N GLU A 31 -11.09 -2.88 9.44
CA GLU A 31 -10.47 -3.06 8.14
C GLU A 31 -9.33 -4.06 8.34
N VAL A 32 -9.48 -5.27 7.82
CA VAL A 32 -8.49 -6.33 7.96
C VAL A 32 -7.27 -5.88 7.18
N THR A 33 -6.32 -5.24 7.85
CA THR A 33 -5.08 -4.79 7.24
C THR A 33 -4.29 -6.01 6.78
N THR A 34 -4.04 -6.08 5.49
CA THR A 34 -3.27 -7.16 4.89
C THR A 34 -1.78 -7.01 5.24
N GLN A 35 -1.05 -8.12 5.27
CA GLN A 35 0.39 -8.09 5.47
C GLN A 35 1.10 -7.21 4.40
N GLN A 36 0.56 -7.18 3.18
CA GLN A 36 1.09 -6.35 2.10
C GLN A 36 0.91 -4.86 2.38
N GLU A 37 -0.22 -4.44 2.97
CA GLU A 37 -0.44 -3.05 3.40
C GLU A 37 0.50 -2.67 4.54
N LEU A 38 0.75 -3.57 5.49
CA LEU A 38 1.74 -3.36 6.56
C LEU A 38 3.15 -3.20 5.98
N TYR A 39 3.53 -4.00 4.99
CA TYR A 39 4.81 -3.86 4.30
C TYR A 39 4.91 -2.55 3.52
N LYS A 40 3.84 -2.15 2.80
CA LYS A 40 3.79 -0.87 2.10
C LYS A 40 3.94 0.29 3.09
N GLY A 41 3.14 0.30 4.15
CA GLY A 41 3.11 1.37 5.15
C GLY A 41 4.43 1.50 5.91
N SER A 42 5.02 0.39 6.33
CA SER A 42 6.33 0.39 6.99
C SER A 42 7.45 0.86 6.07
N LEU A 43 7.45 0.44 4.80
CA LEU A 43 8.43 0.90 3.82
C LEU A 43 8.28 2.40 3.51
N LEU A 44 7.05 2.88 3.32
CA LEU A 44 6.79 4.32 3.13
C LEU A 44 7.19 5.15 4.35
N SER A 45 6.94 4.64 5.55
CA SER A 45 7.37 5.28 6.81
C SER A 45 8.89 5.37 6.90
N PHE A 46 9.61 4.29 6.53
CA PHE A 46 11.07 4.29 6.46
C PHE A 46 11.61 5.27 5.41
N LEU A 47 10.95 5.38 4.26
CA LEU A 47 11.36 6.26 3.16
C LEU A 47 11.01 7.73 3.39
N TYR A 48 10.09 8.04 4.30
CA TYR A 48 9.60 9.39 4.58
C TYR A 48 10.69 10.47 4.63
N PRO A 49 11.74 10.38 5.48
CA PRO A 49 12.73 11.45 5.58
C PRO A 49 13.52 11.68 4.28
N TYR A 50 13.67 10.66 3.43
CA TYR A 50 14.34 10.78 2.14
C TYR A 50 13.45 11.47 1.11
N ILE A 51 12.15 11.14 1.13
CA ILE A 51 11.14 11.78 0.29
C ILE A 51 10.99 13.25 0.70
N SER A 52 10.71 13.55 1.98
CA SER A 52 10.45 14.92 2.45
C SER A 52 11.63 15.84 2.15
N ARG A 53 12.86 15.40 2.44
CA ARG A 53 14.06 16.20 2.19
C ARG A 53 14.27 16.48 0.69
N THR A 54 13.95 15.51 -0.16
CA THR A 54 14.12 15.67 -1.62
C THR A 54 13.08 16.64 -2.18
N VAL A 55 11.82 16.51 -1.73
CA VAL A 55 10.74 17.42 -2.11
C VAL A 55 11.05 18.84 -1.64
N GLU A 56 11.42 19.02 -0.37
CA GLU A 56 11.81 20.33 0.18
C GLU A 56 12.98 20.94 -0.58
N LYS A 57 14.01 20.13 -0.89
CA LYS A 57 15.16 20.59 -1.68
C LYS A 57 14.75 21.06 -3.09
N TYR A 58 13.79 20.38 -3.73
CA TYR A 58 13.32 20.77 -5.06
C TYR A 58 12.54 22.08 -5.02
N TYR A 59 11.62 22.24 -4.06
CA TYR A 59 10.77 23.43 -3.96
C TYR A 59 11.44 24.62 -3.26
N GLY A 60 12.49 24.38 -2.48
CA GLY A 60 13.14 25.40 -1.64
C GLY A 60 12.40 25.67 -0.31
N TYR A 61 11.31 24.97 -0.04
CA TYR A 61 10.53 25.04 1.19
C TYR A 61 9.75 23.72 1.40
N PRO A 62 9.33 23.40 2.64
CA PRO A 62 8.56 22.20 2.92
C PRO A 62 7.22 22.17 2.17
N LYS A 63 6.95 21.09 1.44
CA LYS A 63 5.63 20.75 0.91
C LYS A 63 5.00 19.63 1.72
N GLN A 64 3.68 19.64 1.78
CA GLN A 64 2.89 18.57 2.37
C GLN A 64 2.55 17.53 1.29
N TYR A 65 2.39 16.28 1.73
CA TYR A 65 1.90 15.15 0.93
C TYR A 65 1.42 14.06 1.88
N ASP A 66 0.41 13.30 1.48
CA ASP A 66 -0.15 12.24 2.30
C ASP A 66 0.51 10.89 2.00
N LEU A 67 0.98 10.20 3.05
CA LEU A 67 1.52 8.84 2.91
C LEU A 67 0.44 7.81 2.55
N TYR A 68 -0.81 8.10 2.85
CA TYR A 68 -1.96 7.28 2.47
C TYR A 68 -2.06 7.16 0.94
N ASP A 69 -1.95 8.30 0.24
CA ASP A 69 -2.02 8.38 -1.22
C ASP A 69 -0.70 8.07 -1.92
N ALA A 70 0.40 7.97 -1.17
CA ALA A 70 1.70 7.60 -1.72
C ALA A 70 1.70 6.20 -2.35
N LYS A 71 2.39 6.08 -3.47
CA LYS A 71 2.45 4.86 -4.28
C LYS A 71 3.87 4.34 -4.35
N ILE A 72 4.05 3.05 -4.08
CA ILE A 72 5.27 2.35 -4.46
C ILE A 72 5.04 1.85 -5.89
N ILE A 73 5.67 2.51 -6.86
CA ILE A 73 5.52 2.19 -8.29
C ILE A 73 6.26 0.91 -8.63
N SER A 74 7.47 0.73 -8.09
CA SER A 74 8.22 -0.51 -8.27
C SER A 74 9.28 -0.69 -7.19
N ILE A 75 9.59 -1.96 -6.91
CA ILE A 75 10.79 -2.37 -6.15
C ILE A 75 11.56 -3.34 -7.04
N LYS A 76 12.81 -3.03 -7.32
CA LYS A 76 13.70 -3.86 -8.13
C LYS A 76 14.97 -4.12 -7.34
N LYS A 77 15.42 -5.37 -7.34
CA LYS A 77 16.73 -5.71 -6.84
C LYS A 77 17.79 -5.29 -7.86
N THR A 78 18.90 -4.73 -7.41
CA THR A 78 20.05 -4.47 -8.30
C THR A 78 20.90 -5.74 -8.45
N TYR A 79 22.07 -5.63 -9.09
CA TYR A 79 23.03 -6.73 -9.17
C TYR A 79 23.63 -7.07 -7.79
N GLU A 80 23.61 -6.12 -6.84
CA GLU A 80 24.09 -6.32 -5.48
C GLU A 80 23.07 -7.09 -4.63
N LYS A 81 23.56 -7.98 -3.76
CA LYS A 81 22.72 -8.99 -3.08
C LYS A 81 21.64 -8.38 -2.17
N PHE A 82 21.88 -7.21 -1.59
CA PHE A 82 20.98 -6.56 -0.63
C PHE A 82 20.70 -5.10 -0.97
N GLU A 83 20.80 -4.75 -2.25
CA GLU A 83 20.48 -3.40 -2.72
C GLU A 83 19.21 -3.43 -3.57
N TYR A 84 18.37 -2.44 -3.33
CA TYR A 84 17.07 -2.31 -3.97
C TYR A 84 16.90 -0.89 -4.49
N GLU A 85 16.45 -0.78 -5.73
CA GLU A 85 15.91 0.42 -6.32
C GLU A 85 14.40 0.44 -6.09
N ILE A 86 13.92 1.50 -5.44
CA ILE A 86 12.52 1.71 -5.11
C ILE A 86 12.07 3.00 -5.79
N ILE A 87 11.00 2.93 -6.56
CA ILE A 87 10.37 4.10 -7.17
C ILE A 87 9.11 4.41 -6.39
N VAL A 88 9.05 5.59 -5.78
CA VAL A 88 7.91 6.09 -5.02
C VAL A 88 7.31 7.30 -5.74
N GLN A 89 6.00 7.41 -5.71
CA GLN A 89 5.27 8.58 -6.19
C GLN A 89 4.46 9.19 -5.05
N VAL A 90 4.52 10.52 -4.92
CA VAL A 90 3.71 11.31 -3.98
C VAL A 90 3.06 12.49 -4.71
N GLU A 91 1.88 12.89 -4.25
CA GLU A 91 1.20 14.11 -4.71
C GLU A 91 1.39 15.19 -3.64
N THR A 92 2.06 16.28 -4.03
CA THR A 92 2.39 17.38 -3.12
C THR A 92 1.34 18.47 -3.16
N PHE A 93 1.19 19.17 -2.04
CA PHE A 93 0.33 20.34 -1.90
C PHE A 93 0.94 21.35 -0.92
N THR A 94 0.47 22.59 -0.97
CA THR A 94 0.90 23.66 -0.06
C THR A 94 -0.09 23.83 1.09
N ASP A 95 -1.37 23.72 0.77
CA ASP A 95 -2.48 23.80 1.70
C ASP A 95 -3.64 22.97 1.14
N ALA A 96 -4.52 22.45 2.00
CA ALA A 96 -5.63 21.57 1.64
C ALA A 96 -6.63 22.23 0.66
N HIS A 97 -6.57 23.55 0.53
CA HIS A 97 -7.49 24.35 -0.28
C HIS A 97 -6.81 25.13 -1.43
N ASN A 98 -5.47 25.13 -1.55
CA ASN A 98 -4.74 25.90 -2.56
C ASN A 98 -3.56 25.09 -3.18
N PRO A 99 -3.73 24.53 -4.39
CA PRO A 99 -2.64 23.98 -5.18
C PRO A 99 -1.59 25.06 -5.51
N PRO A 100 -0.30 24.70 -5.59
CA PRO A 100 0.14 23.82 -6.68
C PRO A 100 0.17 22.35 -6.27
N MET A 101 -0.39 21.51 -7.14
CA MET A 101 -0.30 20.06 -7.07
C MET A 101 0.87 19.61 -7.94
N GLY A 102 1.83 18.95 -7.32
CA GLY A 102 2.97 18.34 -8.01
C GLY A 102 2.93 16.83 -7.86
N ILE A 103 3.09 16.09 -8.94
CA ILE A 103 3.31 14.65 -8.89
C ILE A 103 4.82 14.42 -8.88
N GLU A 104 5.34 13.98 -7.74
CA GLU A 104 6.76 13.74 -7.55
C GLU A 104 7.04 12.25 -7.66
N THR A 105 7.95 11.89 -8.56
CA THR A 105 8.45 10.52 -8.70
C THR A 105 9.90 10.48 -8.22
N ILE A 106 10.15 9.74 -7.15
CA ILE A 106 11.45 9.66 -6.48
C ILE A 106 12.00 8.25 -6.63
N THR A 107 13.24 8.14 -7.12
CA THR A 107 13.99 6.89 -7.14
C THR A 107 14.94 6.84 -5.94
N VAL A 108 14.80 5.80 -5.12
CA VAL A 108 15.58 5.56 -3.91
C VAL A 108 16.38 4.28 -4.07
N LEU A 109 17.67 4.34 -3.76
CA LEU A 109 18.53 3.17 -3.63
C LEU A 109 18.76 2.90 -2.15
N THR A 110 18.45 1.70 -1.67
CA THR A 110 18.62 1.29 -0.28
C THR A 110 19.42 0.01 -0.16
N SER A 111 20.33 -0.05 0.81
CA SER A 111 21.17 -1.20 1.13
C SER A 111 21.54 -1.20 2.62
N PRO A 112 22.17 -2.25 3.16
CA PRO A 112 22.73 -2.23 4.51
C PRO A 112 23.76 -1.11 4.76
N MET A 113 24.36 -0.54 3.70
CA MET A 113 25.31 0.57 3.80
C MET A 113 24.63 1.94 3.84
N GLY A 114 23.32 1.98 3.63
CA GLY A 114 22.52 3.20 3.72
C GLY A 114 21.54 3.36 2.56
N THR A 115 20.79 4.46 2.64
CA THR A 115 19.73 4.82 1.72
C THR A 115 20.03 6.18 1.11
N LYS A 116 19.84 6.31 -0.21
CA LYS A 116 20.01 7.57 -0.93
C LYS A 116 18.98 7.73 -2.03
N VAL A 117 18.63 8.97 -2.33
CA VAL A 117 17.82 9.31 -3.50
C VAL A 117 18.75 9.48 -4.69
N THR A 118 18.48 8.77 -5.79
CA THR A 118 19.28 8.79 -7.01
C THR A 118 18.64 9.57 -8.13
N ASN A 119 17.31 9.73 -8.11
CA ASN A 119 16.58 10.51 -9.10
C ASN A 119 15.31 11.15 -8.50
N PHE A 120 14.90 12.27 -9.08
CA PHE A 120 13.69 13.00 -8.76
C PHE A 120 13.10 13.60 -10.03
N ASN A 121 11.82 13.32 -10.28
CA ASN A 121 11.09 13.84 -11.43
C ASN A 121 9.78 14.49 -10.98
N HIS A 122 9.61 15.77 -11.33
CA HIS A 122 8.42 16.57 -11.04
C HIS A 122 7.53 16.69 -12.26
N ILE A 123 6.22 16.54 -12.06
CA ILE A 123 5.18 16.84 -13.05
C ILE A 123 4.17 17.79 -12.42
N SER A 124 4.00 18.98 -13.00
CA SER A 124 2.95 19.93 -12.60
C SER A 124 1.57 19.44 -13.03
N LYS A 125 0.57 19.59 -12.16
CA LYS A 125 -0.84 19.21 -12.43
C LYS A 125 -1.75 20.43 -12.49
#